data_AF-A0AAT9WMI7-F1
#
_entry.id   AF-A0AAT9WMI7-F1
#
_cell.length_a   1.000
_cell.length_b   1.000
_cell.length_c   1.000
_cell.angle_alpha   90.00
_cell.angle_beta   90.00
_cell.angle_gamma   90.00
#
_symmetry.space_group_name_H-M   'P 1'
#
loop_
_entity.id
_entity.type
_entity.pdbx_description
1 polymer ?
#
loop_
_entity_poly.entity_id
_entity_poly.type
_entity_poly.pdbx_seq_one_letter_code
_entity_poly.pdbx_strand_id
1 'polypeptide(L)'
;MNIETIVDDKFKTQCFRELVEAPISALRGVSPDDARAMSKAFGVNTIGELADLRFVKWACAIKTLAEEETDTTEQKAKETLLDEAVEMTFPASDPISVDAGITRIEVPPEKVDAATDHQDAAKFAVNAKAAK
;
A
#
# COMPACT_ATOMS: atom_id res chain seq x y z
N MET A 1 -31.41 -9.76 -3.99
CA MET A 1 -31.99 -8.39 -3.89
C MET A 1 -33.38 -8.52 -3.29
N ASN A 2 -33.65 -7.86 -2.16
CA ASN A 2 -34.99 -7.82 -1.55
C ASN A 2 -35.69 -6.52 -1.97
N ILE A 3 -36.87 -6.61 -2.58
CA ILE A 3 -37.62 -5.43 -3.06
C ILE A 3 -38.14 -4.58 -1.88
N GLU A 4 -38.46 -5.20 -0.75
CA GLU A 4 -39.03 -4.50 0.39
C GLU A 4 -38.06 -3.54 1.07
N THR A 5 -36.76 -3.80 0.91
CA THR A 5 -35.70 -2.97 1.50
C THR A 5 -35.33 -1.77 0.64
N ILE A 6 -35.61 -1.80 -0.65
CA ILE A 6 -35.14 -0.78 -1.61
C ILE A 6 -36.24 0.18 -2.06
N VAL A 7 -37.52 -0.23 -1.97
CA VAL A 7 -38.66 0.60 -2.37
C VAL A 7 -39.46 1.03 -1.13
N ASP A 8 -40.12 2.18 -1.22
CA ASP A 8 -41.05 2.67 -0.20
C ASP A 8 -42.24 1.70 -0.05
N ASP A 9 -42.84 1.70 1.13
CA ASP A 9 -43.87 0.76 1.56
C ASP A 9 -45.09 0.76 0.62
N LYS A 10 -45.36 1.89 -0.05
CA LYS A 10 -46.44 2.08 -1.01
C LYS A 10 -46.28 1.29 -2.31
N PHE A 11 -45.06 0.90 -2.67
CA PHE A 11 -44.73 0.30 -3.97
C PHE A 11 -44.29 -1.16 -3.86
N LYS A 12 -44.24 -1.73 -2.65
CA LYS A 12 -43.75 -3.10 -2.39
C LYS A 12 -44.51 -4.21 -3.11
N THR A 13 -45.79 -3.99 -3.41
CA THR A 13 -46.67 -4.99 -4.04
C THR A 13 -46.75 -4.87 -5.56
N GLN A 14 -46.09 -3.86 -6.15
CA GLN A 14 -46.12 -3.64 -7.60
C GLN A 14 -45.17 -4.60 -8.32
N CYS A 15 -45.49 -4.91 -9.58
CA CYS A 15 -44.61 -5.73 -10.38
C CYS A 15 -43.42 -4.91 -10.91
N PHE A 16 -42.33 -5.59 -11.30
CA PHE A 16 -41.13 -4.90 -11.79
C PHE A 16 -41.39 -3.98 -13.00
N ARG A 17 -42.38 -4.32 -13.85
CA ARG A 17 -42.75 -3.49 -15.00
C ARG A 17 -43.36 -2.15 -14.57
N GLU A 18 -44.16 -2.15 -13.52
CA GLU A 18 -44.76 -0.94 -12.95
C GLU A 18 -43.73 -0.13 -12.14
N LEU A 19 -42.83 -0.82 -11.44
CA LEU A 19 -41.75 -0.16 -10.69
C LEU A 19 -40.80 0.62 -11.59
N VAL A 20 -40.54 0.18 -12.82
CA VAL A 20 -39.71 0.93 -13.78
C VAL A 20 -40.35 2.26 -14.16
N GLU A 21 -41.67 2.29 -14.31
CA GLU A 21 -42.44 3.50 -14.62
C GLU A 21 -42.74 4.36 -13.38
N ALA A 22 -42.49 3.83 -12.17
CA ALA A 22 -42.71 4.54 -10.92
C ALA A 22 -41.74 5.74 -10.77
N PRO A 23 -42.16 6.81 -10.07
CA PRO A 23 -41.32 7.97 -9.85
C PRO A 23 -40.10 7.62 -8.98
N ILE A 24 -39.02 8.38 -9.12
CA ILE A 24 -37.77 8.13 -8.36
C ILE A 24 -37.97 8.26 -6.84
N SER A 25 -38.97 9.03 -6.39
CA SER A 25 -39.38 9.08 -4.98
C SER A 25 -39.93 7.75 -4.43
N ALA A 26 -40.24 6.77 -5.29
CA ALA A 26 -40.57 5.42 -4.85
C ALA A 26 -39.36 4.68 -4.27
N LEU A 27 -38.12 5.07 -4.65
CA LEU A 27 -36.92 4.48 -4.07
C LEU A 27 -36.74 4.97 -2.62
N ARG A 28 -36.45 4.02 -1.73
CA ARG A 28 -36.22 4.33 -0.32
C ARG A 28 -34.99 5.23 -0.17
N GLY A 29 -35.16 6.32 0.56
CA GLY A 29 -34.08 7.29 0.82
C GLY A 29 -34.06 8.49 -0.12
N VAL A 30 -34.93 8.54 -1.14
CA VAL A 30 -35.10 9.73 -1.99
C VAL A 30 -36.20 10.62 -1.42
N SER A 31 -35.83 11.83 -0.98
CA SER A 31 -36.82 12.80 -0.55
C SER A 31 -37.52 13.45 -1.75
N PRO A 32 -38.71 14.08 -1.56
CA PRO A 32 -39.36 14.84 -2.63
C PRO A 32 -38.49 15.97 -3.19
N ASP A 33 -37.58 16.52 -2.38
CA ASP A 33 -36.70 17.62 -2.75
C ASP A 33 -35.55 17.10 -3.62
N ASP A 34 -35.00 15.94 -3.28
CA ASP A 34 -33.97 15.25 -4.08
C ASP A 34 -34.51 14.79 -5.43
N ALA A 35 -35.75 14.28 -5.46
CA ALA A 35 -36.42 13.92 -6.71
C ALA A 35 -36.54 15.13 -7.66
N ARG A 36 -36.86 16.31 -7.12
CA ARG A 36 -36.89 17.56 -7.92
C ARG A 36 -35.49 17.98 -8.37
N ALA A 37 -34.48 17.84 -7.52
CA ALA A 37 -33.10 18.15 -7.87
C ALA A 37 -32.59 17.25 -9.01
N MET A 38 -32.88 15.95 -8.94
CA MET A 38 -32.52 14.99 -9.99
C MET A 38 -33.24 15.26 -11.31
N SER A 39 -34.54 15.57 -11.26
CA SER A 39 -35.30 15.98 -12.43
C SER A 39 -34.70 17.24 -13.08
N LYS A 40 -34.32 18.23 -12.27
CA LYS A 40 -33.68 19.47 -12.75
C LYS A 40 -32.27 19.25 -13.31
N ALA A 41 -31.47 18.42 -12.67
CA ALA A 41 -30.06 18.24 -13.03
C ALA A 41 -29.87 17.26 -14.20
N PHE A 42 -30.65 16.18 -14.23
CA PHE A 42 -30.46 15.07 -15.16
C PHE A 42 -31.68 14.79 -16.05
N GLY A 43 -32.81 15.47 -15.83
CA GLY A 43 -34.03 15.27 -16.61
C GLY A 43 -34.73 13.94 -16.31
N VAL A 44 -34.41 13.28 -15.20
CA VAL A 44 -34.92 11.95 -14.83
C VAL A 44 -36.04 12.05 -13.80
N ASN A 45 -37.16 11.40 -14.05
CA ASN A 45 -38.35 11.40 -13.19
C ASN A 45 -38.76 9.99 -12.76
N THR A 46 -38.46 8.98 -13.57
CA THR A 46 -38.80 7.57 -13.30
C THR A 46 -37.56 6.71 -12.99
N ILE A 47 -37.78 5.57 -12.36
CA ILE A 47 -36.71 4.60 -12.06
C ILE A 47 -36.07 4.09 -13.36
N GLY A 48 -36.87 3.87 -14.40
CA GLY A 48 -36.40 3.47 -15.73
C GLY A 48 -35.48 4.51 -16.36
N GLU A 49 -35.88 5.78 -16.36
CA GLU A 49 -35.05 6.87 -16.90
C GLU A 49 -33.73 7.00 -16.14
N LEU A 50 -33.74 6.84 -14.82
CA LEU A 50 -32.52 6.82 -14.01
C LEU A 50 -31.60 5.66 -14.40
N ALA A 51 -32.15 4.45 -14.59
CA ALA A 51 -31.39 3.27 -15.00
C ALA A 51 -30.80 3.43 -16.41
N ASP A 52 -31.48 4.13 -17.31
CA ASP A 52 -31.02 4.35 -18.68
C ASP A 52 -30.01 5.49 -18.85
N LEU A 53 -29.83 6.31 -17.81
CA LEU A 53 -28.92 7.45 -17.82
C LEU A 53 -27.47 6.99 -18.08
N ARG A 54 -26.84 7.58 -19.12
CA ARG A 54 -25.47 7.22 -19.53
C ARG A 54 -24.45 7.32 -18.40
N PHE A 55 -24.62 8.30 -17.51
CA PHE A 55 -23.72 8.50 -16.38
C PHE A 55 -23.74 7.32 -15.40
N VAL A 56 -24.92 6.74 -15.15
CA VAL A 56 -25.06 5.57 -14.29
C VAL A 56 -24.39 4.36 -14.95
N LYS A 57 -24.61 4.17 -16.25
CA LYS A 57 -23.96 3.09 -17.03
C LYS A 57 -22.43 3.22 -17.00
N TRP A 58 -21.90 4.43 -17.18
CA TRP A 58 -20.46 4.69 -17.08
C TRP A 58 -19.92 4.47 -15.67
N ALA A 59 -20.63 4.93 -14.63
CA ALA A 59 -20.22 4.73 -13.25
C ALA A 59 -20.15 3.24 -12.88
N CYS A 60 -21.15 2.45 -13.27
CA CYS A 60 -21.14 1.00 -13.10
C CYS A 60 -19.97 0.35 -13.84
N ALA A 61 -19.72 0.73 -15.09
CA ALA A 61 -18.61 0.21 -15.88
C ALA A 61 -17.25 0.53 -15.24
N ILE A 62 -17.04 1.77 -14.79
CA ILE A 62 -15.80 2.17 -14.10
C ILE A 62 -15.60 1.34 -12.83
N LYS A 63 -16.64 1.14 -12.02
CA LYS A 63 -16.56 0.32 -10.82
C LYS A 63 -16.14 -1.12 -11.14
N THR A 64 -16.80 -1.74 -12.12
CA THR A 64 -16.46 -3.12 -12.53
C THR A 64 -15.03 -3.20 -13.06
N LEU A 65 -14.58 -2.23 -13.85
CA LEU A 65 -13.20 -2.20 -14.35
C LEU A 65 -12.19 -2.01 -13.22
N ALA A 66 -12.49 -1.19 -12.21
CA ALA A 66 -11.64 -1.00 -11.05
C ALA A 66 -11.52 -2.27 -10.18
N GLU A 67 -12.56 -3.10 -10.11
CA GLU A 67 -12.50 -4.40 -9.40
C GLU A 67 -11.59 -5.41 -10.11
N GLU A 68 -11.45 -5.31 -11.43
CA GLU A 68 -10.59 -6.16 -12.26
C GLU A 68 -9.22 -5.52 -12.58
N GLU A 69 -8.99 -4.29 -12.13
CA GLU A 69 -7.75 -3.56 -12.38
C GLU A 69 -6.60 -4.20 -11.61
N THR A 70 -5.71 -4.90 -12.33
CA THR A 70 -4.47 -5.43 -11.75
C THR A 70 -3.39 -4.36 -11.77
N ASP A 71 -2.40 -4.51 -10.90
CA ASP A 71 -1.19 -3.67 -10.92
C ASP A 71 -0.63 -3.51 -12.33
N THR A 72 -0.21 -2.29 -12.63
CA THR A 72 0.44 -1.96 -13.89
C THR A 72 1.71 -2.81 -14.08
N THR A 73 2.16 -2.97 -15.32
CA THR A 73 3.38 -3.71 -15.63
C THR A 73 4.59 -3.17 -14.86
N GLU A 74 4.65 -1.85 -14.65
CA GLU A 74 5.72 -1.22 -13.87
C GLU A 74 5.64 -1.56 -12.37
N GLN A 75 4.43 -1.55 -11.80
CA GLN A 75 4.22 -1.95 -10.40
C GLN A 75 4.57 -3.42 -10.18
N LYS A 76 4.12 -4.31 -11.07
CA LYS A 76 4.49 -5.74 -11.04
C LYS A 76 5.99 -5.94 -11.18
N ALA A 77 6.64 -5.26 -12.13
CA ALA A 77 8.08 -5.35 -12.30
C ALA A 77 8.83 -4.86 -11.05
N LYS A 78 8.35 -3.78 -10.42
CA LYS A 78 8.93 -3.27 -9.19
C LYS A 78 8.75 -4.23 -8.02
N GLU A 79 7.58 -4.84 -7.87
CA GLU A 79 7.30 -5.87 -6.86
C GLU A 79 8.22 -7.08 -7.05
N THR A 80 8.33 -7.60 -8.27
CA THR A 80 9.24 -8.72 -8.58
C THR A 80 10.70 -8.40 -8.24
N LEU A 81 11.18 -7.19 -8.56
CA LEU A 81 12.54 -6.77 -8.22
C LEU A 81 12.76 -6.66 -6.71
N LEU A 82 11.73 -6.29 -5.94
CA LEU A 82 11.81 -6.23 -4.48
C LEU A 82 11.88 -7.64 -3.89
N ASP A 83 11.08 -8.56 -4.38
CA ASP A 83 11.09 -9.97 -3.95
C ASP A 83 12.45 -10.62 -4.25
N GLU A 84 12.97 -10.45 -5.47
CA GLU A 84 14.30 -10.96 -5.86
C GLU A 84 15.43 -10.37 -4.99
N ALA A 85 15.37 -9.07 -4.66
CA ALA A 85 16.36 -8.42 -3.82
C ALA A 85 16.33 -8.94 -2.37
N VAL A 86 15.14 -9.27 -1.85
CA VAL A 86 14.98 -9.89 -0.53
C VAL A 86 15.56 -11.30 -0.54
N GLU A 87 15.24 -12.13 -1.54
CA GLU A 87 15.76 -13.49 -1.63
C GLU A 87 17.29 -13.54 -1.68
N MET A 88 17.93 -12.60 -2.39
CA MET A 88 19.40 -12.52 -2.44
C MET A 88 20.06 -11.97 -1.16
N THR A 89 19.29 -11.31 -0.29
CA THR A 89 19.79 -10.75 0.97
C THR A 89 19.65 -11.74 2.14
N PHE A 90 18.80 -12.77 2.03
CA PHE A 90 18.49 -13.73 3.11
C PHE A 90 19.00 -15.18 2.97
N PRO A 91 20.29 -15.45 2.68
CA PRO A 91 20.92 -16.74 3.02
C PRO A 91 21.60 -16.78 4.41
N ALA A 92 21.84 -15.63 5.06
CA ALA A 92 22.80 -15.52 6.16
C ALA A 92 22.32 -14.75 7.42
N SER A 93 21.00 -14.59 7.63
CA SER A 93 20.49 -13.73 8.71
C SER A 93 20.17 -14.44 10.04
N ASP A 94 20.46 -15.73 10.18
CA ASP A 94 20.67 -16.29 11.50
C ASP A 94 22.18 -16.28 11.76
N PRO A 95 22.70 -15.38 12.63
CA PRO A 95 24.03 -15.62 13.16
C PRO A 95 23.99 -17.00 13.79
N ILE A 96 24.85 -17.91 13.32
CA ILE A 96 25.14 -19.15 14.04
C ILE A 96 25.42 -18.67 15.47
N SER A 97 24.66 -19.16 16.44
CA SER A 97 24.96 -18.93 17.86
C SER A 97 26.26 -19.66 18.14
N VAL A 98 27.39 -19.06 17.73
CA VAL A 98 28.70 -19.40 18.23
C VAL A 98 28.59 -19.06 19.70
N ASP A 99 28.54 -20.11 20.51
CA ASP A 99 28.68 -20.07 21.95
C ASP A 99 30.03 -19.37 22.19
N ALA A 100 29.98 -18.05 22.30
CA ALA A 100 31.15 -17.22 22.35
C ALA A 100 31.77 -17.46 23.73
N GLY A 101 32.69 -18.42 23.79
CA GLY A 101 33.65 -18.56 24.86
C GLY A 101 34.53 -17.32 24.90
N ILE A 102 33.96 -16.20 25.37
CA ILE A 102 34.66 -14.96 25.61
C ILE A 102 35.57 -15.23 26.80
N THR A 103 36.82 -15.60 26.53
CA THR A 103 37.84 -15.67 27.58
C THR A 103 38.09 -14.25 28.07
N ARG A 104 37.56 -13.92 29.26
CA ARG A 104 37.79 -12.66 29.97
C ARG A 104 39.29 -12.49 30.20
N ILE A 105 39.89 -11.48 29.58
CA ILE A 105 41.29 -11.15 29.79
C ILE A 105 41.41 -10.46 31.15
N GLU A 106 41.93 -11.16 32.16
CA GLU A 106 42.09 -10.63 33.53
C GLU A 106 43.37 -9.82 33.71
N VAL A 107 44.38 -10.03 32.85
CA VAL A 107 45.66 -9.33 32.91
C VAL A 107 45.99 -8.77 31.52
N PRO A 108 46.26 -7.45 31.40
CA PRO A 108 46.59 -6.86 30.12
C PRO A 108 47.90 -7.45 29.55
N PRO A 109 47.95 -7.75 28.24
CA PRO A 109 49.15 -8.28 27.61
C PRO A 109 50.28 -7.24 27.67
N GLU A 110 51.51 -7.72 27.87
CA GLU A 110 52.70 -6.88 27.88
C GLU A 110 52.88 -6.22 26.51
N LYS A 111 53.01 -4.89 26.48
CA LYS A 111 53.18 -4.11 25.25
C LYS A 111 54.65 -3.78 25.08
N VAL A 112 55.17 -4.00 23.88
CA VAL A 112 56.50 -3.51 23.48
C VAL A 112 56.46 -1.99 23.26
N ASP A 113 57.56 -1.30 23.58
CA ASP A 113 57.62 0.16 23.46
C ASP A 113 57.61 0.57 21.98
N ALA A 114 56.50 1.20 21.58
CA ALA A 114 56.24 1.64 20.21
C ALA A 114 57.32 2.59 19.67
N ALA A 115 58.05 3.30 20.55
CA ALA A 115 59.16 4.15 20.13
C ALA A 115 60.29 3.33 19.49
N THR A 116 60.47 2.08 19.90
CA THR A 116 61.51 1.18 19.40
C THR A 116 60.99 0.14 18.41
N ASP A 117 59.69 -0.14 18.42
CA ASP A 117 59.06 -1.22 17.65
C ASP A 117 58.61 -0.78 16.25
N HIS A 118 59.44 0.03 15.57
CA HIS A 118 59.22 0.36 14.17
C HIS A 118 60.52 0.23 13.37
N GLN A 119 60.41 -0.19 12.11
CA GLN A 119 61.56 -0.55 11.27
C GLN A 119 62.55 0.61 11.05
N ASP A 120 62.09 1.85 11.23
CA ASP A 120 62.90 3.06 11.08
C ASP A 120 63.41 3.65 12.40
N ALA A 121 63.17 3.00 13.55
CA ALA A 121 63.53 3.52 14.88
C ALA A 121 65.01 3.92 14.99
N ALA A 122 65.90 3.12 14.40
CA ALA A 122 67.33 3.39 14.39
C ALA A 122 67.69 4.69 13.63
N LYS A 123 66.96 5.02 12.55
CA LYS A 123 67.21 6.22 11.74
C LYS A 123 66.84 7.49 12.52
N PHE A 124 65.73 7.46 13.26
CA PHE A 124 65.30 8.59 14.08
C PHE A 124 66.24 8.85 15.27
N ALA A 125 66.74 7.78 15.91
CA ALA A 125 67.71 7.91 17.00
C ALA A 125 69.03 8.56 16.56
N VAL A 126 69.49 8.27 15.34
CA VAL A 126 70.71 8.87 14.77
C VAL A 126 70.49 10.37 14.50
N ASN A 127 69.35 10.75 13.92
CA ASN A 127 69.03 12.16 13.66
C ASN A 127 68.86 12.98 14.95
N ALA A 128 68.25 12.41 15.99
CA ALA A 128 68.11 13.08 17.28
C ALA A 128 69.46 13.32 18.00
N LYS A 129 70.45 12.45 17.79
CA LYS A 129 71.82 12.63 18.30
C LYS A 129 72.63 13.67 17.52
N ALA A 130 72.36 13.84 16.23
CA ALA A 130 73.03 14.81 15.38
C ALA A 130 72.52 16.25 15.56
N ALA A 131 71.33 16.42 16.16
CA ALA A 131 70.69 17.71 16.40
C ALA A 131 71.04 18.33 17.77
N LYS A 132 72.01 17.77 18.49
CA LYS A 132 72.48 18.24 19.81
C LYS A 132 73.98 18.49 19.77
#